data_AF-A0A3D8P2R8-F1
#
_entry.id   AF-A0A3D8P2R8-F1
#
_cell.length_a   1.000
_cell.length_b   1.000
_cell.length_c   1.000
_cell.angle_alpha   90.00
_cell.angle_beta   90.00
_cell.angle_gamma   90.00
#
_symmetry.space_group_name_H-M   'P 1'
#
loop_
_entity.id
_entity.type
_entity.pdbx_description
1 polymer ?
#
loop_
_entity_poly.entity_id
_entity_poly.type
_entity_poly.pdbx_seq_one_letter_code
_entity_poly.pdbx_strand_id
1 'polypeptide(L)' 'MARLVEQELKAKPYERTEERQAYRNGHREKPLVTRIGRLVLEVPRVRSG' A
#
# COMPACT_ATOMS: atom_id res chain seq x y z
N MET A 1 -4.95 6.18 -0.36
CA MET A 1 -4.33 4.83 -0.37
C MET A 1 -3.77 4.43 1.00
N ALA A 2 -3.04 5.30 1.71
CA ALA A 2 -2.48 4.98 3.03
C ALA A 2 -3.50 4.38 4.03
N ARG A 3 -4.71 4.96 4.11
CA ARG A 3 -5.78 4.48 5.02
C ARG A 3 -6.22 3.03 4.79
N LEU A 4 -6.32 2.60 3.52
CA LEU A 4 -6.68 1.21 3.19
C LEU A 4 -5.58 0.26 3.64
N VAL A 5 -4.32 0.62 3.37
CA VAL A 5 -3.18 -0.21 3.77
C VAL A 5 -3.04 -0.30 5.28
N GLU A 6 -3.38 0.74 6.04
CA GLU A 6 -3.42 0.68 7.51
C GLU A 6 -4.46 -0.29 8.05
N GLN A 7 -5.64 -0.33 7.43
CA GLN A 7 -6.69 -1.29 7.80
C GLN A 7 -6.25 -2.72 7.52
N GLU A 8 -5.66 -2.98 6.35
CA GLU A 8 -5.11 -4.30 5.99
C GLU A 8 -3.96 -4.73 6.92
N LEU A 9 -3.08 -3.80 7.30
CA LEU A 9 -1.96 -4.10 8.20
C LEU A 9 -2.36 -4.19 9.67
N LYS A 10 -3.57 -3.74 10.02
CA LYS A 10 -4.03 -3.48 11.40
C LYS A 10 -3.05 -2.62 12.22
N ALA A 11 -2.36 -1.71 11.55
CA ALA A 11 -1.33 -0.87 12.17
C ALA A 11 -1.10 0.43 11.42
N LYS A 12 -0.89 1.52 12.17
CA LYS A 12 -0.43 2.81 11.66
C LYS A 12 1.07 2.80 11.34
N PRO A 13 1.56 3.79 10.56
CA PRO A 13 2.99 3.97 10.36
C PRO A 13 3.74 4.00 11.70
N TYR A 14 4.77 3.16 11.81
CA TYR A 14 5.61 3.00 13.01
C TYR A 14 4.92 2.51 14.29
N GLU A 15 3.62 2.21 14.26
CA GLU A 15 2.88 1.69 15.41
C GLU A 15 3.27 0.25 15.71
N ARG A 16 3.57 -0.04 16.98
CA ARG A 16 3.80 -1.40 17.47
C ARG A 16 2.50 -1.94 18.04
N THR A 17 2.02 -3.02 17.47
CA THR A 17 0.81 -3.73 17.91
C THR A 17 0.98 -5.21 17.64
N GLU A 18 0.45 -6.05 18.53
CA GLU A 18 0.47 -7.50 18.39
C GLU A 18 -0.45 -7.98 17.26
N GLU A 19 -1.43 -7.17 16.85
CA GLU A 19 -2.36 -7.49 15.77
C GLU A 19 -1.79 -7.24 14.36
N ARG A 20 -0.57 -6.70 14.25
CA ARG A 20 0.04 -6.31 12.98
C ARG A 20 0.20 -7.55 12.08
N GLN A 21 -0.35 -7.49 10.88
CA GLN A 21 -0.37 -8.65 9.97
C GLN A 21 0.75 -8.67 8.92
N ALA A 22 1.32 -7.52 8.57
CA ALA A 22 2.39 -7.44 7.58
C ALA A 22 3.20 -6.12 7.73
N TYR A 23 4.12 -5.88 6.80
CA TYR A 23 4.93 -4.65 6.75
C TYR A 23 4.84 -3.97 5.38
N ARG A 24 4.71 -2.63 5.39
CA ARG A 24 4.85 -1.83 4.16
C ARG A 24 6.28 -1.96 3.61
N ASN A 25 6.39 -2.14 2.30
CA ASN A 25 7.65 -2.31 1.59
C ASN A 25 7.71 -1.40 0.35
N GLY A 26 7.54 -0.10 0.58
CA GLY A 26 7.54 0.92 -0.46
C GLY A 26 6.30 0.89 -1.37
N HIS A 27 6.46 1.41 -2.58
CA HIS A 27 5.43 1.49 -3.61
C HIS A 27 5.94 0.88 -4.92
N ARG A 28 5.01 0.51 -5.80
CA ARG A 28 5.30 0.14 -7.19
C ARG A 28 4.53 1.01 -8.13
N GLU A 29 5.20 1.40 -9.21
CA GLU A 29 4.52 1.98 -10.35
C GLU A 29 3.61 0.95 -11.01
N LYS A 30 2.38 1.36 -11.29
CA LYS A 30 1.41 0.60 -12.07
C LYS A 30 0.82 1.52 -13.14
N PRO A 31 1.19 1.33 -14.41
CA PRO A 31 0.58 2.10 -15.49
C PRO A 31 -0.90 1.70 -15.65
N LEU A 32 -1.76 2.70 -15.86
CA LEU A 32 -3.18 2.55 -16.15
C LEU A 32 -3.51 3.33 -17.42
N VAL A 33 -4.01 2.63 -18.43
CA VAL A 33 -4.49 3.26 -19.67
C VAL A 33 -5.95 3.64 -19.47
N THR A 34 -6.25 4.93 -19.65
CA THR A 34 -7.60 5.49 -19.58
C THR A 34 -7.97 6.11 -20.91
N ARG A 35 -9.26 6.45 -21.10
CA ARG A 35 -9.74 7.10 -22.33
C ARG A 35 -9.02 8.41 -22.65
N ILE A 36 -8.57 9.15 -21.63
CA ILE A 36 -7.88 10.44 -21.80
C ILE A 36 -6.35 10.32 -21.81
N GLY A 37 -5.80 9.10 -21.73
CA GLY A 37 -4.35 8.86 -21.77
C GLY A 37 -3.85 7.92 -20.69
N ARG A 38 -2.52 7.85 -20.55
CA ARG A 38 -1.82 6.97 -19.61
C ARG A 38 -1.58 7.69 -18.28
N LEU A 39 -1.97 7.04 -17.20
CA LEU A 39 -1.64 7.43 -15.82
C LEU A 39 -0.61 6.44 -15.26
N VAL A 40 0.32 6.92 -14.44
CA VAL A 40 1.22 6.06 -13.66
C VAL A 40 0.81 6.18 -12.21
N LEU A 41 0.32 5.07 -11.63
CA LEU A 41 -0.14 5.02 -10.25
C LEU A 41 0.97 4.49 -9.35
N GLU A 42 1.15 5.08 -8.17
CA GLU A 42 1.98 4.52 -7.12
C GLU A 42 1.14 3.63 -6.19
N VAL A 43 1.30 2.33 -6.34
CA VAL A 43 0.55 1.32 -5.58
C VAL A 43 1.41 0.83 -4.41
N PRO A 44 0.92 0.91 -3.16
CA PRO A 44 1.64 0.39 -2.00
C PRO A 44 1.98 -1.09 -2.15
N ARG A 45 3.19 -1.47 -1.72
CA ARG A 45 3.60 -2.87 -1.57
C ARG A 45 3.56 -3.24 -0.09
N VAL A 46 3.03 -4.42 0.18
CA VAL A 46 3.08 -5.06 1.50
C VAL A 46 3.85 -6.36 1.37
N ARG A 47 4.68 -6.66 2.38
CA ARG A 47 5.38 -7.94 2.52
C ARG A 47 4.75 -8.68 3.69
N SER A 48 4.15 -9.84 3.40
CA SER A 48 3.86 -10.84 4.41
C SER A 48 5.18 -11.42 4.91
N GLY A 49 5.39 -11.38 6.23
CA GLY A 49 6.48 -12.07 6.91
C GLY A 49 6.16 -13.54 7.07
#